data_AF-A0AAU6MVW6-F1
#
_entry.id   AF-A0AAU6MVW6-F1
#
_cell.length_a   1.000
_cell.length_b   1.000
_cell.length_c   1.000
_cell.angle_alpha   90.00
_cell.angle_beta   90.00
_cell.angle_gamma   90.00
#
_symmetry.space_group_name_H-M   'P 1'
#
loop_
_entity.id
_entity.type
_entity.pdbx_description
1 polymer ?
#
loop_
_entity_poly.entity_id
_entity_poly.type
_entity_poly.pdbx_seq_one_letter_code
_entity_poly.pdbx_strand_id
1 'polypeptide(L)' 'MPATSPVADGITFEPATYYSATVTDTNPDCENLGKTFDIAELYSNDGHIITVQCGLCSQLMTITSATRLNPQPEVM' A
#
# COMPACT_ATOMS: atom_id res chain seq x y z
N MET A 1 8.69 -0.21 -16.12
CA MET A 1 8.01 -1.47 -15.74
C MET A 1 7.09 -1.11 -14.59
N PRO A 2 5.76 -1.27 -14.68
CA PRO A 2 4.91 -0.95 -13.55
C PRO A 2 5.16 -2.02 -12.48
N ALA A 3 5.63 -1.60 -11.31
CA ALA A 3 5.78 -2.47 -10.16
C ALA A 3 4.37 -2.83 -9.68
N THR A 4 3.87 -3.98 -10.11
CA THR A 4 2.62 -4.54 -9.61
C THR A 4 2.83 -4.87 -8.13
N SER A 5 2.42 -3.96 -7.24
CA SER A 5 2.34 -4.29 -5.82
C SER A 5 1.41 -5.47 -5.62
N PRO A 6 1.70 -6.35 -4.65
CA PRO A 6 0.74 -7.33 -4.18
C PRO A 6 -0.37 -6.59 -3.43
N VAL A 7 -1.33 -6.04 -4.16
CA VAL A 7 -2.62 -5.61 -3.61
C VAL A 7 -3.42 -6.87 -3.36
N ALA A 8 -4.09 -6.99 -2.20
CA ALA A 8 -5.10 -8.02 -2.01
C ALA A 8 -6.09 -8.01 -3.19
N ASP A 9 -6.24 -9.16 -3.84
CA ASP A 9 -7.13 -9.37 -4.98
C ASP A 9 -8.53 -8.80 -4.68
N GLY A 10 -8.90 -7.74 -5.39
CA GLY A 10 -10.24 -7.14 -5.31
C GLY A 10 -10.33 -5.69 -4.82
N ILE A 11 -9.21 -5.04 -4.44
CA ILE A 11 -9.23 -3.60 -4.14
C ILE A 11 -9.06 -2.80 -5.44
N THR A 12 -10.14 -2.20 -5.92
CA THR A 12 -10.11 -1.24 -7.04
C THR A 12 -9.83 0.16 -6.49
N PHE A 13 -8.74 0.78 -6.95
CA PHE A 13 -8.40 2.15 -6.58
C PHE A 13 -8.87 3.15 -7.65
N GLU A 14 -9.32 4.31 -7.20
CA GLU A 14 -9.65 5.44 -8.07
C GLU A 14 -8.37 6.22 -8.39
N PRO A 15 -8.28 6.85 -9.58
CA PRO A 15 -7.15 7.69 -9.94
C PRO A 15 -7.09 8.95 -9.07
N ALA A 16 -5.87 9.44 -8.81
CA ALA A 16 -5.58 10.67 -8.07
C ALA A 16 -6.27 10.76 -6.69
N THR A 17 -6.30 9.64 -5.97
CA THR A 17 -7.02 9.51 -4.70
C THR A 17 -6.12 8.91 -3.63
N TYR A 18 -6.21 9.44 -2.40
CA TYR A 18 -5.50 8.93 -1.22
C TYR A 18 -6.35 7.93 -0.44
N TYR A 19 -5.68 6.90 0.07
CA TYR A 19 -6.25 5.82 0.85
C TYR A 19 -5.43 5.60 2.13
N SER A 20 -6.06 5.27 3.24
CA SER A 20 -5.37 4.67 4.38
C SER A 20 -5.29 3.17 4.16
N ALA A 21 -4.10 2.58 4.13
CA ALA A 21 -3.90 1.18 3.82
C ALA A 21 -3.10 0.46 4.91
N THR A 22 -3.51 -0.76 5.23
CA THR A 22 -2.71 -1.65 6.08
C THR A 22 -1.90 -2.57 5.18
N VAL A 23 -0.59 -2.64 5.41
CA VAL A 23 0.35 -3.48 4.67
C VAL A 23 0.97 -4.51 5.58
N THR A 24 1.30 -5.67 5.05
CA THR A 24 1.96 -6.75 5.79
C THR A 24 3.17 -7.24 5.02
N ASP A 25 4.27 -7.48 5.73
CA ASP A 25 5.41 -8.18 5.13
C ASP A 25 5.13 -9.68 5.08
N THR A 26 5.18 -10.26 3.88
CA THR A 26 4.97 -11.70 3.65
C THR A 26 6.27 -12.43 3.36
N ASN A 27 7.42 -11.75 3.44
CA ASN A 27 8.71 -12.35 3.17
C ASN A 27 9.15 -13.23 4.35
N PRO A 28 9.29 -14.57 4.15
CA PRO A 28 9.67 -15.49 5.23
C PRO A 28 11.07 -15.22 5.80
N ASP A 29 11.95 -14.58 5.03
CA ASP A 29 13.32 -14.29 5.41
C ASP A 29 13.46 -12.93 6.12
N CYS A 30 12.36 -12.19 6.30
CA CYS A 30 12.34 -10.88 6.94
C CYS A 30 11.92 -10.98 8.41
N GLU A 31 12.57 -10.23 9.30
CA GLU A 31 12.16 -10.11 10.71
C GLU A 31 10.76 -9.49 10.87
N ASN A 32 10.30 -8.75 9.85
CA ASN A 32 8.96 -8.19 9.82
C ASN A 32 7.89 -9.15 9.27
N LEU A 33 8.23 -10.41 8.98
CA LEU A 33 7.26 -11.42 8.54
C LEU A 33 6.01 -11.41 9.41
N GLY A 34 4.85 -11.20 8.78
CA GLY A 34 3.54 -11.19 9.44
C GLY A 34 3.24 -9.92 10.25
N LYS A 35 4.16 -8.94 10.31
CA LYS A 35 3.87 -7.65 10.93
C LYS A 35 3.08 -6.77 9.97
N THR A 36 2.04 -6.16 10.53
CA THR A 36 1.19 -5.18 9.85
C THR A 36 1.69 -3.77 10.13
N PHE A 37 1.65 -2.91 9.11
CA PHE A 37 1.97 -1.49 9.20
C PHE A 37 0.83 -0.69 8.59
N ASP A 38 0.41 0.36 9.27
CA ASP A 38 -0.62 1.25 8.77
C ASP A 38 0.01 2.43 8.03
N ILE A 39 -0.33 2.56 6.76
CA ILE A 39 0.03 3.67 5.89
C ILE A 39 -1.14 4.64 5.91
N ALA A 40 -0.94 5.78 6.56
CA ALA A 40 -1.97 6.79 6.69
C ALA A 40 -2.38 7.38 5.33
N GLU A 41 -1.42 7.61 4.44
CA GLU A 41 -1.63 8.29 3.15
C GLU A 41 -0.95 7.52 2.01
N LEU A 42 -1.69 6.60 1.40
CA LEU A 42 -1.29 5.87 0.21
C LEU A 42 -1.93 6.50 -1.02
N TYR A 43 -1.11 7.09 -1.89
CA TYR A 43 -1.59 7.69 -3.12
C TYR A 43 -1.82 6.64 -4.21
N SER A 44 -2.98 6.72 -4.86
CA SER A 44 -3.30 6.01 -6.09
C SER A 44 -3.17 6.95 -7.29
N ASN A 45 -2.26 6.62 -8.20
CA ASN A 45 -2.07 7.30 -9.46
C ASN A 45 -2.65 6.46 -10.60
N ASP A 46 -3.55 7.03 -11.41
CA ASP A 46 -4.13 6.32 -12.56
C ASP A 46 -4.82 4.98 -12.20
N GLY A 47 -5.37 4.87 -10.98
CA GLY A 47 -5.95 3.63 -10.46
C GLY A 47 -4.92 2.60 -9.99
N HIS A 48 -3.64 2.97 -9.98
CA HIS A 48 -2.54 2.18 -9.45
C HIS A 48 -1.95 2.84 -8.22
N ILE A 49 -1.89 2.10 -7.12
CA ILE A 49 -1.20 2.54 -5.91
C ILE A 49 0.32 2.63 -6.08
N ILE A 50 0.91 3.57 -5.36
CA ILE A 50 2.36 3.57 -5.13
C ILE A 50 2.70 2.36 -4.25
N THR A 51 3.73 1.61 -4.65
CA THR A 51 4.11 0.39 -3.94
C THR A 51 4.71 0.69 -2.57
N VAL A 52 4.37 -0.09 -1.55
CA VAL A 52 4.97 0.04 -0.21
C VAL A 52 6.09 -0.97 -0.06
N GLN A 53 7.27 -0.52 0.34
CA GLN A 53 8.47 -1.34 0.47
C GLN A 53 8.88 -1.45 1.94
N CYS A 54 9.23 -2.65 2.38
CA CYS A 54 9.78 -2.87 3.72
C CYS A 54 11.19 -2.29 3.81
N GLY A 55 11.43 -1.42 4.79
CA GLY A 55 12.73 -0.80 5.00
C GLY A 55 13.86 -1.75 5.42
N LEU A 56 13.53 -2.98 5.88
CA LEU A 56 14.51 -3.98 6.29
C LEU A 56 14.92 -4.90 5.14
N CYS A 57 13.96 -5.58 4.52
CA CYS A 57 14.24 -6.56 3.47
C CYS A 57 14.22 -5.97 2.06
N SER A 58 13.82 -4.69 1.92
CA SER A 58 13.65 -4.02 0.63
C SER A 58 12.66 -4.74 -0.31
N GLN A 59 11.81 -5.63 0.20
CA GLN A 59 10.76 -6.28 -0.58
C GLN A 59 9.47 -5.48 -0.53
N LEU A 60 8.63 -5.68 -1.55
CA LEU A 60 7.30 -5.10 -1.59
C LEU A 60 6.40 -5.75 -0.54
N MET A 61 5.69 -4.92 0.22
CA MET A 61 4.72 -5.36 1.22
C MET A 61 3.36 -5.57 0.56
N THR A 62 2.58 -6.49 1.11
CA THR A 62 1.25 -6.83 0.63
C THR A 62 0.21 -5.95 1.30
N ILE A 63 -0.63 -5.26 0.52
CA ILE A 63 -1.73 -4.46 1.09
C ILE A 63 -2.89 -5.39 1.42
N THR A 64 -3.25 -5.44 2.70
CA THR A 64 -4.31 -6.31 3.23
C THR A 64 -5.65 -5.59 3.31
N SER A 65 -5.64 -4.27 3.52
CA SER A 65 -6.83 -3.43 3.57
C SER A 65 -6.51 -2.05 3.03
N ALA A 66 -7.44 -1.42 2.33
CA ALA A 66 -7.35 -0.02 1.96
C ALA A 66 -8.72 0.65 2.10
N THR A 67 -8.74 1.82 2.75
CA THR A 67 -9.94 2.62 2.95
C THR A 67 -9.71 3.99 2.33
N ARG A 68 -10.65 4.45 1.50
CA ARG A 68 -10.56 5.78 0.88
C ARG A 68 -10.61 6.85 1.96
N LEU A 69 -9.64 7.77 1.94
CA LEU A 69 -9.64 8.91 2.86
C LEU A 69 -10.78 9.88 2.49
N ASN A 70 -11.54 10.29 3.49
CA ASN A 70 -12.58 11.31 3.34
C ASN A 70 -12.62 12.18 4.62
N PRO A 71 -12.16 13.44 4.58
CA PRO A 71 -11.72 14.22 3.41
C PRO A 71 -10.37 13.74 2.83
N GLN A 72 -10.14 14.06 1.56
CA GLN A 72 -8.83 13.88 0.93
C GLN A 72 -7.86 14.93 1.48
N PRO A 73 -6.59 14.59 1.80
CA PRO A 73 -5.61 15.58 2.21
C PRO A 73 -5.40 16.62 1.10
N GLU A 74 -5.34 17.89 1.46
CA GLU A 74 -5.06 18.97 0.52
C GLU A 74 -3.62 18.83 0.01
N VAL A 75 -3.48 18.51 -1.29
CA VAL A 75 -2.19 18.59 -1.98
C VAL A 75 -1.85 20.07 -2.19
N MET A 76 -1.00 20.60 -1.31
CA MET A 76 -0.39 21.93 -1.47
C MET A 76 0.73 21.94 -2.51
#